data_AF-A0A7J3S6P3-F1
#
_entry.id   AF-A0A7J3S6P3-F1
#
_cell.length_a   1.000
_cell.length_b   1.000
_cell.length_c   1.000
_cell.angle_alpha   90.00
_cell.angle_beta   90.00
_cell.angle_gamma   90.00
#
_symmetry.space_group_name_H-M   'P 1'
#
loop_
_entity.id
_entity.type
_entity.pdbx_description
1 polymer ?
#
loop_
_entity_poly.entity_id
_entity_poly.type
_entity_poly.pdbx_seq_one_letter_code
_entity_poly.pdbx_strand_id
1 'polypeptide(L)'
;DEIADWIISQQNPDGGFGRYGSDIINTQYALEILKAHKCKPKKSIKDYLKDCENNGLWSFTPLSYPPYIETVYAGLRISQILNLNINKEKILEFVLSLQNNDGGFKRSTYIGISELEYTYKALYIIKSLDSSIDGECRQ
;
A
#
# COMPACT_ATOMS: atom_id res chain seq x y z
N ASP A 1 -1.19 -23.71 11.43
CA ASP A 1 -1.67 -23.52 10.04
C ASP A 1 -0.41 -23.24 9.26
N GLU A 2 0.07 -24.22 8.49
CA GLU A 2 1.44 -24.20 7.96
C GLU A 2 1.74 -22.95 7.12
N ILE A 3 0.73 -22.42 6.42
CA ILE A 3 0.86 -21.19 5.63
C ILE A 3 1.05 -19.99 6.57
N ALA A 4 0.17 -19.83 7.57
CA ALA A 4 0.28 -18.73 8.52
C ALA A 4 1.58 -18.79 9.33
N ASP A 5 2.02 -20.00 9.71
CA ASP A 5 3.25 -20.23 10.45
C ASP A 5 4.48 -19.83 9.62
N TRP A 6 4.49 -20.17 8.32
CA TRP A 6 5.55 -19.73 7.39
C TRP A 6 5.55 -18.21 7.17
N ILE A 7 4.38 -17.58 7.01
CA ILE A 7 4.29 -16.11 6.86
C ILE A 7 4.81 -15.43 8.12
N ILE A 8 4.39 -15.88 9.30
CA ILE A 8 4.86 -15.36 10.59
C ILE A 8 6.38 -15.51 10.75
N SER A 9 6.99 -16.55 10.18
CA SER A 9 8.45 -16.70 10.21
C SER A 9 9.19 -15.70 9.32
N GLN A 10 8.50 -14.97 8.43
CA GLN A 10 9.08 -13.89 7.62
C GLN A 10 9.06 -12.52 8.31
N GLN A 11 8.54 -12.42 9.54
CA GLN A 11 8.47 -11.15 10.27
C GLN A 11 9.83 -10.79 10.90
N ASN A 12 10.29 -9.57 10.64
CA ASN A 12 11.57 -9.06 11.12
C ASN A 12 11.45 -8.32 12.47
N PRO A 13 12.58 -7.99 13.14
CA PRO A 13 12.55 -7.33 14.45
C PRO A 13 11.84 -5.98 14.49
N ASP A 14 11.81 -5.25 13.37
CA ASP A 14 11.14 -3.95 13.19
C ASP A 14 9.61 -4.05 13.04
N GLY A 15 9.09 -5.27 12.89
CA GLY A 15 7.65 -5.54 12.74
C GLY A 15 7.19 -5.67 11.30
N GLY A 16 8.01 -5.26 10.31
CA GLY A 16 7.75 -5.51 8.90
C GLY A 16 8.03 -6.96 8.50
N PHE A 17 7.73 -7.29 7.24
CA PHE A 17 7.94 -8.62 6.68
C PHE A 17 8.82 -8.57 5.44
N GLY A 18 9.61 -9.61 5.25
CA GLY A 18 10.41 -9.84 4.05
C GLY A 18 11.66 -10.67 4.32
N ARG A 19 12.08 -11.47 3.33
CA ARG A 19 13.15 -12.48 3.48
C ARG A 19 14.53 -11.88 3.75
N TYR A 20 14.84 -10.73 3.15
CA TYR A 20 16.16 -10.08 3.21
C TYR A 20 16.11 -8.73 3.92
N GLY A 21 15.07 -8.50 4.71
CA GLY A 21 14.71 -7.21 5.27
C GLY A 21 13.24 -6.90 5.00
N SER A 22 12.70 -5.97 5.77
CA SER A 22 11.32 -5.55 5.65
C SER A 22 11.15 -4.56 4.50
N ASP A 23 10.07 -4.73 3.74
CA ASP A 23 9.51 -3.70 2.86
C ASP A 23 7.99 -3.62 3.02
N ILE A 24 7.41 -2.47 2.66
CA ILE A 24 5.99 -2.22 2.89
C ILE A 24 5.07 -3.12 2.05
N ILE A 25 5.53 -3.59 0.89
CA ILE A 25 4.72 -4.42 -0.02
C ILE A 25 4.62 -5.85 0.53
N ASN A 26 5.74 -6.46 0.89
CA ASN A 26 5.76 -7.77 1.56
C ASN A 26 5.03 -7.72 2.91
N THR A 27 5.12 -6.60 3.63
CA THR A 27 4.36 -6.38 4.86
C THR A 27 2.85 -6.36 4.61
N GLN A 28 2.39 -5.72 3.53
CA GLN A 28 0.97 -5.73 3.15
C GLN A 28 0.51 -7.15 2.76
N TYR A 29 1.28 -7.87 1.94
CA TYR A 29 0.94 -9.24 1.57
C TYR A 29 0.84 -10.16 2.80
N ALA A 30 1.84 -10.12 3.69
CA ALA A 30 1.83 -10.91 4.90
C ALA A 30 0.61 -10.60 5.77
N LEU A 31 0.27 -9.33 5.96
CA LEU A 31 -0.88 -8.93 6.75
C LEU A 31 -2.22 -9.40 6.15
N GLU A 32 -2.38 -9.31 4.82
CA GLU A 32 -3.60 -9.80 4.15
C GLU A 32 -3.74 -11.32 4.23
N ILE A 33 -2.65 -12.06 4.03
CA ILE A 33 -2.63 -13.52 4.17
C ILE A 33 -2.99 -13.90 5.62
N LEU A 34 -2.33 -13.30 6.61
CA LEU A 34 -2.63 -13.59 8.02
C LEU A 34 -4.09 -13.25 8.37
N LYS A 35 -4.64 -12.15 7.86
CA LYS A 35 -6.05 -11.80 8.05
C LYS A 35 -6.98 -12.87 7.46
N ALA A 36 -6.70 -13.37 6.25
CA ALA A 36 -7.50 -14.43 5.62
C ALA A 36 -7.47 -15.74 6.42
N HIS A 37 -6.32 -16.05 7.03
CA HIS A 37 -6.13 -17.19 7.92
C HIS A 37 -6.59 -16.92 9.37
N LYS A 38 -7.15 -15.74 9.66
CA LYS A 38 -7.57 -15.29 11.01
C LYS A 38 -6.43 -15.33 12.05
N CYS A 39 -5.20 -15.20 11.58
CA CYS A 39 -3.99 -15.12 12.39
C CYS A 39 -3.53 -13.66 12.55
N LYS A 40 -2.60 -13.43 13.47
CA LYS A 40 -2.02 -12.12 13.74
C LYS A 40 -0.50 -12.17 13.62
N PRO A 41 0.15 -11.06 13.21
CA PRO A 41 1.60 -10.96 13.27
C PRO A 41 2.10 -11.08 14.73
N LYS A 42 3.35 -11.54 14.92
CA LYS A 42 4.01 -11.61 16.23
C LYS A 42 4.35 -10.24 16.80
N LYS A 43 4.71 -9.30 15.92
CA LYS A 43 5.07 -7.92 16.26
C LYS A 43 4.10 -6.92 15.63
N SER A 44 4.02 -5.73 16.21
CA SER A 44 3.23 -4.63 15.67
C SER A 44 3.76 -4.21 14.30
N ILE A 45 2.90 -4.19 13.29
CA ILE A 45 3.21 -3.63 11.97
C ILE A 45 3.11 -2.09 11.98
N LYS A 46 2.39 -1.52 12.95
CA LYS A 46 2.08 -0.08 13.00
C LYS A 46 3.35 0.78 13.06
N ASP A 47 4.36 0.34 13.81
CA ASP A 47 5.60 1.11 13.98
C ASP A 47 6.40 1.10 12.67
N TYR A 48 6.58 -0.08 12.05
CA TYR A 48 7.20 -0.19 10.73
C TYR A 48 6.48 0.63 9.64
N LEU A 49 5.14 0.62 9.65
CA LEU A 49 4.34 1.44 8.72
C LEU A 49 4.61 2.92 8.91
N LYS A 50 4.70 3.38 10.17
CA LYS A 50 5.00 4.78 10.50
C LYS A 50 6.42 5.16 10.07
N ASP A 51 7.38 4.27 10.23
CA ASP A 51 8.77 4.51 9.80
C ASP A 51 8.90 4.63 8.27
N CYS A 52 8.02 3.95 7.51
CA CYS A 52 7.96 4.07 6.05
C CYS A 52 7.18 5.32 5.58
N GLU A 53 6.50 6.02 6.48
CA GLU A 53 5.63 7.15 6.17
C GLU A 53 6.40 8.47 6.18
N ASN A 54 6.21 9.28 5.14
CA ASN A 54 6.69 10.64 5.09
C ASN A 54 5.64 11.54 4.41
N ASN A 55 5.17 12.53 5.17
CA ASN A 55 4.21 13.54 4.72
C ASN A 55 2.97 12.93 4.05
N GLY A 56 2.31 11.99 4.74
CA GLY A 56 1.06 11.34 4.33
C GLY A 56 1.21 10.21 3.31
N LEU A 57 2.42 9.87 2.88
CA LEU A 57 2.69 8.85 1.86
C LEU A 57 3.72 7.84 2.34
N TRP A 58 3.74 6.65 1.73
CA TRP A 58 4.66 5.59 2.13
C TRP A 58 5.67 5.26 1.05
N SER A 59 6.91 5.04 1.48
CA SER A 59 8.03 4.56 0.67
C SER A 59 8.24 3.05 0.82
N PHE A 60 9.14 2.49 0.00
CA PHE A 60 9.41 1.04 -0.03
C PHE A 60 9.98 0.52 1.31
N THR A 61 10.88 1.29 1.92
CA THR A 61 11.44 1.10 3.27
C THR A 61 11.57 2.46 3.97
N PRO A 62 11.87 2.52 5.27
CA PRO A 62 12.10 3.79 5.99
C PRO A 62 13.22 4.66 5.44
N LEU A 63 14.17 4.06 4.69
CA LEU A 63 15.30 4.77 4.09
C LEU A 63 15.07 5.11 2.61
N SER A 64 13.94 4.69 2.04
CA SER A 64 13.64 4.85 0.62
C SER A 64 12.91 6.17 0.37
N TYR A 65 13.26 6.82 -0.73
CA TYR A 65 12.52 7.94 -1.32
C TYR A 65 12.78 7.93 -2.83
N PRO A 66 11.80 8.24 -3.69
CA PRO A 66 10.43 8.71 -3.42
C PRO A 66 9.39 7.59 -3.25
N PRO A 67 8.14 7.92 -2.85
CA PRO A 67 7.02 6.98 -2.87
C PRO A 67 6.59 6.63 -4.30
N TYR A 68 6.01 5.43 -4.46
CA TYR A 68 5.43 4.92 -5.71
C TYR A 68 3.97 4.52 -5.49
N ILE A 69 3.19 4.36 -6.58
CA ILE A 69 1.79 3.92 -6.48
C ILE A 69 1.64 2.61 -5.70
N GLU A 70 2.58 1.67 -5.85
CA GLU A 70 2.54 0.38 -5.15
C GLU A 70 2.78 0.51 -3.65
N THR A 71 3.67 1.42 -3.23
CA THR A 71 3.97 1.62 -1.82
C THR A 71 2.86 2.39 -1.12
N VAL A 72 2.26 3.37 -1.81
CA VAL A 72 1.06 4.08 -1.30
C VAL A 72 -0.15 3.16 -1.23
N TYR A 73 -0.36 2.30 -2.23
CA TYR A 73 -1.38 1.25 -2.16
C TYR A 73 -1.15 0.33 -0.96
N ALA A 74 0.06 -0.18 -0.77
CA ALA A 74 0.40 -1.06 0.35
C ALA A 74 0.14 -0.38 1.71
N GLY A 75 0.59 0.87 1.88
CA GLY A 75 0.38 1.63 3.10
C GLY A 75 -1.09 1.91 3.41
N LEU A 76 -1.91 2.22 2.39
CA LEU A 76 -3.36 2.36 2.54
C LEU A 76 -4.00 1.04 3.00
N ARG A 77 -3.65 -0.08 2.37
CA ARG A 77 -4.20 -1.40 2.70
C ARG A 77 -3.87 -1.82 4.13
N ILE A 78 -2.61 -1.64 4.55
CA ILE A 78 -2.20 -1.89 5.94
C ILE A 78 -3.01 -0.99 6.89
N SER A 79 -3.12 0.30 6.59
CA SER A 79 -3.88 1.25 7.40
C SER A 79 -5.35 0.86 7.55
N GLN A 80 -6.00 0.41 6.47
CA GLN A 80 -7.38 -0.07 6.49
C GLN A 80 -7.54 -1.33 7.36
N ILE A 81 -6.63 -2.30 7.25
CA ILE A 81 -6.70 -3.53 8.04
C ILE A 81 -6.49 -3.26 9.53
N LEU A 82 -5.60 -2.33 9.86
CA LEU A 82 -5.27 -1.94 11.23
C LEU A 82 -6.17 -0.82 11.79
N ASN A 83 -7.15 -0.34 11.02
CA ASN A 83 -8.03 0.80 11.35
C ASN A 83 -7.24 2.05 11.80
N LEU A 84 -6.23 2.45 11.03
CA LEU A 84 -5.40 3.61 11.30
C LEU A 84 -5.90 4.85 10.56
N ASN A 85 -5.66 6.01 11.15
CA ASN A 85 -5.90 7.30 10.50
C ASN A 85 -4.89 7.54 9.37
N ILE A 86 -5.37 8.15 8.29
CA ILE A 86 -4.57 8.44 7.09
C ILE A 86 -4.83 9.87 6.62
N ASN A 87 -3.85 10.46 5.92
CA ASN A 87 -4.02 11.75 5.26
C ASN A 87 -4.63 11.53 3.86
N LYS A 88 -5.97 11.49 3.79
CA LYS A 88 -6.70 11.22 2.55
C LYS A 88 -6.38 12.21 1.44
N GLU A 89 -6.33 13.50 1.77
CA GLU A 89 -6.06 14.57 0.81
C GLU A 89 -4.71 14.36 0.15
N LYS A 90 -3.68 14.07 0.95
CA LYS A 90 -2.32 13.89 0.43
C LYS A 90 -2.16 12.66 -0.44
N ILE A 91 -2.84 11.57 -0.08
CA ILE A 91 -2.88 10.35 -0.89
C ILE A 91 -3.57 10.62 -2.23
N LEU A 92 -4.73 11.28 -2.22
CA LEU A 92 -5.47 11.60 -3.46
C LEU A 92 -4.68 12.56 -4.36
N GLU A 93 -4.07 13.60 -3.80
CA GLU A 93 -3.21 14.53 -4.54
C GLU A 93 -2.09 13.78 -5.28
N PHE A 94 -1.39 12.88 -4.59
CA PHE A 94 -0.35 12.05 -5.19
C PHE A 94 -0.90 11.15 -6.29
N VAL A 95 -1.95 10.37 -6.02
CA VAL A 95 -2.48 9.39 -6.99
C VAL A 95 -3.01 10.07 -8.23
N LEU A 96 -3.75 11.18 -8.10
CA LEU A 96 -4.29 11.92 -9.24
C LEU A 96 -3.17 12.54 -10.11
N SER A 97 -2.04 12.92 -9.50
CA SER A 97 -0.87 13.40 -10.25
C SER A 97 -0.20 12.33 -11.13
N LEU A 98 -0.55 11.05 -10.95
CA LEU A 98 -0.01 9.93 -11.70
C LEU A 98 -0.84 9.57 -12.95
N GLN A 99 -1.96 10.26 -13.22
CA GLN A 99 -2.72 10.01 -14.43
C GLN A 99 -2.02 10.62 -15.66
N ASN A 100 -1.88 9.83 -16.72
CA ASN A 100 -1.38 10.28 -18.01
C ASN A 100 -2.52 10.74 -18.93
N ASN A 101 -2.18 11.42 -20.02
CA ASN A 101 -3.14 11.93 -21.02
C ASN A 101 -3.92 10.81 -21.75
N ASP A 102 -3.43 9.58 -21.72
CA ASP A 102 -4.12 8.40 -22.27
C ASP A 102 -5.16 7.81 -21.31
N GLY A 103 -5.34 8.40 -20.12
CA GLY A 103 -6.29 8.00 -19.09
C GLY A 103 -5.76 6.97 -18.11
N GLY A 104 -4.67 6.26 -18.43
CA GLY A 104 -4.02 5.31 -17.53
C GLY A 104 -3.11 5.99 -16.50
N PHE A 105 -2.58 5.20 -15.57
CA PHE A 105 -1.71 5.71 -14.50
C PHE A 105 -0.28 5.19 -14.63
N LYS A 106 0.69 6.08 -14.41
CA LYS A 106 2.12 5.75 -14.29
C LYS A 106 2.50 5.43 -12.84
N ARG A 107 3.68 4.85 -12.68
CA ARG A 107 4.21 4.41 -11.38
C ARG A 107 4.56 5.55 -10.41
N SER A 108 5.05 6.67 -10.95
CA SER A 108 5.72 7.74 -10.19
C SER A 108 5.52 9.12 -10.84
N THR A 109 5.79 10.19 -10.09
CA THR A 109 5.61 11.58 -10.57
C THR A 109 6.59 12.02 -11.66
N TYR A 110 7.63 11.24 -11.93
CA TYR A 110 8.60 11.52 -12.99
C TYR A 110 8.05 11.11 -14.36
N ILE A 111 8.85 10.45 -15.19
CA ILE A 111 8.44 9.87 -16.46
C ILE A 111 7.96 8.42 -16.25
N GLY A 112 6.95 8.00 -16.99
CA GLY A 112 6.46 6.63 -16.93
C GLY A 112 5.29 6.39 -17.89
N ILE A 113 5.16 5.14 -18.32
CA ILE A 113 4.05 4.68 -19.14
C ILE A 113 2.88 4.26 -18.26
N SER A 114 1.69 4.30 -18.85
CA SER A 114 0.48 3.75 -18.24
C SER A 114 0.54 2.24 -18.21
N GLU A 115 0.25 1.65 -17.05
CA GLU A 115 0.19 0.18 -16.87
C GLU A 115 -1.09 -0.23 -16.16
N LEU A 116 -1.54 -1.47 -16.42
CA LEU A 116 -2.75 -2.01 -15.80
C LEU A 116 -2.63 -2.10 -14.28
N GLU A 117 -1.46 -2.51 -13.77
CA GLU A 117 -1.23 -2.64 -12.33
C GLU A 117 -1.36 -1.28 -11.62
N TYR A 118 -0.71 -0.24 -12.16
CA TYR A 118 -0.74 1.10 -11.58
C TYR A 118 -2.13 1.71 -11.68
N THR A 119 -2.81 1.50 -12.80
CA THR A 119 -4.20 1.94 -13.01
C THR A 119 -5.15 1.26 -12.01
N TYR A 120 -5.04 -0.05 -11.82
CA TYR A 120 -5.82 -0.80 -10.83
C TYR A 120 -5.59 -0.23 -9.41
N LYS A 121 -4.33 -0.05 -9.01
CA LYS A 121 -3.98 0.46 -7.68
C LYS A 121 -4.47 1.89 -7.48
N ALA A 122 -4.33 2.76 -8.47
CA ALA A 122 -4.82 4.13 -8.43
C ALA A 122 -6.34 4.18 -8.23
N LEU A 123 -7.10 3.45 -9.06
CA LEU A 123 -8.56 3.41 -8.96
C LEU A 123 -9.03 2.80 -7.64
N TYR A 124 -8.34 1.77 -7.14
CA TYR A 124 -8.62 1.20 -5.83
C TYR A 124 -8.47 2.24 -4.72
N ILE A 125 -7.37 3.00 -4.73
CA ILE A 125 -7.11 4.06 -3.75
C ILE A 125 -8.20 5.13 -3.84
N ILE A 126 -8.48 5.64 -5.04
CA ILE A 126 -9.50 6.68 -5.25
C ILE A 126 -10.86 6.21 -4.71
N LYS A 127 -11.34 5.02 -5.11
CA LYS A 127 -12.64 4.48 -4.66
C LYS A 127 -12.65 4.15 -3.16
N SER A 128 -11.51 3.80 -2.56
CA SER A 128 -11.40 3.55 -1.12
C SER A 128 -11.49 4.82 -0.27
N LEU A 129 -11.09 5.96 -0.82
CA LEU A 129 -11.05 7.23 -0.12
C LEU A 129 -12.26 8.11 -0.43
N ASP A 130 -12.82 7.95 -1.62
CA ASP A 130 -14.04 8.59 -2.05
C ASP A 130 -15.25 7.69 -1.75
N SER A 131 -15.92 7.97 -0.64
CA SER A 131 -17.17 7.30 -0.25
C SER A 131 -18.37 7.62 -1.17
N SER A 132 -18.14 8.15 -2.38
CA SER A 132 -19.19 8.77 -3.22
C SER A 132 -19.19 8.38 -4.70
N ILE A 133 -18.23 7.61 -5.23
CA ILE A 133 -18.20 7.28 -6.69
C ILE A 133 -18.85 5.93 -6.97
N ASP A 134 -20.16 5.82 -6.95
CA ASP A 134 -20.85 4.76 -7.71
C ASP A 134 -20.92 5.21 -9.18
N GLY A 135 -19.81 5.00 -9.89
CA GLY A 135 -19.67 5.33 -11.30
C GLY A 135 -20.05 4.14 -12.17
N GLU A 136 -21.26 4.15 -12.70
CA GLU A 136 -21.63 3.31 -13.83
C GLU A 136 -20.69 3.57 -15.01
N CYS A 137 -20.29 2.49 -15.67
CA CYS A 137 -19.52 2.54 -16.90
C CYS A 137 -20.42 3.14 -17.99
N ARG A 138 -20.14 4.38 -18.42
CA ARG A 138 -20.79 4.93 -19.62
C ARG A 138 -20.22 4.20 -20.83
N GLN A 139 -21.04 3.36 -21.44
CA GLN A 139 -20.82 2.78 -22.76
C GLN A 139 -20.87 3.86 -23.84
#